data_AF-A0AAJ5VEQ1-F1
#
_entry.id   AF-A0AAJ5VEQ1-F1
#
_cell.length_a   1.000
_cell.length_b   1.000
_cell.length_c   1.000
_cell.angle_alpha   90.00
_cell.angle_beta   90.00
_cell.angle_gamma   90.00
#
_symmetry.space_group_name_H-M   'P 1'
#
loop_
_entity.id
_entity.type
_entity.pdbx_description
1 polymer ?
#
loop_
_entity_poly.entity_id
_entity_poly.type
_entity_poly.pdbx_seq_one_letter_code
_entity_poly.pdbx_strand_id
1 'polypeptide(L)'
;MDEPDVFDGPPRVTNADMPEPPHPVNWNLLTAHELEQEWLALNRWVDWLRRTYGLTVAVVPPFWHHHPEMVWELSALHLHWLAAYDPEQNASAPLGWHRDFAAARERLRYWVTACGTRGDRDRPTRQAAWPGEEPAPTIQDFTFTDRDTEFVEFVIAQVRKRQEAEDEFYANLADDEAP
;
A
#
# COMPACT_ATOMS: atom_id res chain seq x y z
N MET A 1 9.36 4.67 -61.41
CA MET A 1 8.89 3.77 -60.34
C MET A 1 9.50 4.37 -59.09
N ASP A 2 8.76 5.29 -58.45
CA ASP A 2 9.17 5.95 -57.22
C ASP A 2 8.11 5.58 -56.19
N GLU A 3 8.51 4.80 -55.20
CA GLU A 3 7.66 4.48 -54.05
C GLU A 3 7.53 5.71 -53.15
N PRO A 4 6.32 6.06 -52.67
CA PRO A 4 6.18 7.07 -51.64
C PRO A 4 6.73 6.53 -50.31
N ASP A 5 7.67 7.26 -49.73
CA ASP A 5 8.18 7.08 -48.37
C ASP A 5 7.02 7.20 -47.36
N VAL A 6 6.46 6.06 -46.96
CA VAL A 6 5.48 5.97 -45.88
C VAL A 6 6.27 6.02 -44.58
N PHE A 7 6.46 7.25 -44.08
CA PHE A 7 6.93 7.48 -42.72
C PHE A 7 5.83 7.01 -41.76
N ASP A 8 5.93 5.75 -41.31
CA ASP A 8 5.11 5.20 -40.25
C ASP A 8 5.53 5.86 -38.94
N GLY A 9 4.87 6.99 -38.62
CA GLY A 9 5.14 7.75 -37.43
C GLY A 9 4.97 6.89 -36.17
N PRO A 10 5.66 7.23 -35.07
CA PRO A 10 5.55 6.47 -33.83
C PRO A 10 4.08 6.34 -33.41
N PRO A 11 3.69 5.19 -32.84
CA PRO A 11 2.30 4.92 -32.51
C PRO A 11 1.74 6.08 -31.68
N ARG A 12 0.60 6.63 -32.12
CA ARG A 12 -0.11 7.67 -31.39
C ARG A 12 -0.48 7.10 -30.02
N VAL A 13 0.30 7.47 -29.01
CA VAL A 13 -0.08 7.26 -27.61
C VAL A 13 -1.34 8.08 -27.41
N THR A 14 -2.49 7.41 -27.39
CA THR A 14 -3.75 8.08 -27.08
C THR A 14 -3.78 8.34 -25.57
N ASN A 15 -4.45 9.41 -25.12
CA ASN A 15 -4.57 9.75 -23.70
C ASN A 15 -5.15 8.62 -22.82
N ALA A 16 -5.65 7.53 -23.40
CA ALA A 16 -6.14 6.34 -22.72
C ALA A 16 -5.02 5.41 -22.19
N ASP A 17 -3.77 5.57 -22.66
CA ASP A 17 -2.59 4.81 -22.18
C ASP A 17 -1.77 5.58 -21.14
N MET A 18 -2.22 6.76 -20.71
CA MET A 18 -1.52 7.49 -19.65
C MET A 18 -1.85 6.85 -18.31
N PRO A 19 -0.86 6.41 -17.52
CA PRO A 19 -1.12 5.97 -16.15
C PRO A 19 -1.84 7.11 -15.42
N GLU A 20 -2.90 6.77 -14.70
CA GLU A 20 -3.66 7.74 -13.92
C GLU A 20 -2.70 8.49 -12.98
N PRO A 21 -2.83 9.82 -12.85
CA PRO A 21 -1.98 10.58 -11.94
C PRO A 21 -2.04 9.96 -10.54
N PRO A 22 -0.89 9.79 -9.86
CA PRO A 22 -0.87 9.19 -8.54
C PRO A 22 -1.78 9.98 -7.59
N HIS A 23 -2.82 9.34 -7.07
CA HIS A 23 -3.77 9.94 -6.15
C HIS A 23 -3.58 9.40 -4.72
N PRO A 24 -3.92 10.17 -3.67
CA PRO A 24 -3.89 9.68 -2.30
C PRO A 24 -4.70 8.39 -2.15
N VAL A 25 -4.07 7.34 -1.65
CA VAL A 25 -4.72 6.05 -1.35
C VAL A 25 -5.36 6.14 0.02
N ASN A 26 -6.69 6.11 0.09
CA ASN A 26 -7.43 6.01 1.34
C ASN A 26 -7.95 4.58 1.51
N TRP A 27 -7.20 3.75 2.23
CA TRP A 27 -7.50 2.34 2.49
C TRP A 27 -8.90 2.06 3.08
N ASN A 28 -9.48 3.05 3.77
CA ASN A 28 -10.82 2.92 4.33
C ASN A 28 -11.92 3.00 3.27
N LEU A 29 -11.68 3.68 2.13
CA LEU A 29 -12.69 3.99 1.13
C LEU A 29 -12.59 3.15 -0.15
N LEU A 30 -11.56 2.30 -0.28
CA LEU A 30 -11.37 1.47 -1.47
C LEU A 30 -12.49 0.44 -1.61
N THR A 31 -12.97 0.24 -2.82
CA THR A 31 -13.79 -0.93 -3.13
C THR A 31 -12.98 -2.22 -2.98
N ALA A 32 -13.62 -3.38 -2.93
CA ALA A 32 -12.94 -4.66 -2.85
C ALA A 32 -11.91 -4.87 -3.97
N HIS A 33 -12.25 -4.42 -5.18
CA HIS A 33 -11.38 -4.53 -6.34
C HIS A 33 -10.18 -3.58 -6.26
N GLU A 34 -10.40 -2.30 -5.94
CA GLU A 34 -9.32 -1.32 -5.77
C GLU A 34 -8.41 -1.72 -4.61
N LEU A 35 -8.98 -2.25 -3.53
CA LEU A 35 -8.23 -2.73 -2.37
C LEU A 35 -7.22 -3.82 -2.75
N GLU A 36 -7.64 -4.80 -3.56
CA GLU A 36 -6.73 -5.85 -4.07
C GLU A 36 -5.60 -5.25 -4.90
N GLN A 37 -5.92 -4.36 -5.84
CA GLN A 37 -4.95 -3.72 -6.73
C GLN A 37 -3.91 -2.92 -5.95
N GLU A 38 -4.36 -2.10 -4.99
CA GLU A 38 -3.50 -1.28 -4.15
C GLU A 38 -2.60 -2.13 -3.25
N TRP A 39 -3.12 -3.21 -2.66
CA TRP A 39 -2.30 -4.14 -1.86
C TRP A 39 -1.18 -4.77 -2.71
N LEU A 40 -1.51 -5.24 -3.90
CA LEU A 40 -0.54 -5.88 -4.79
C LEU A 40 0.49 -4.87 -5.32
N ALA A 41 0.06 -3.65 -5.67
CA ALA A 41 0.94 -2.58 -6.12
C ALA A 41 1.93 -2.17 -5.02
N LEU A 42 1.42 -1.92 -3.81
CA LEU A 42 2.25 -1.54 -2.67
C LEU A 42 3.23 -2.66 -2.31
N ASN A 43 2.78 -3.92 -2.30
CA ASN A 43 3.66 -5.05 -1.98
C ASN A 43 4.83 -5.20 -2.97
N ARG A 44 4.57 -5.08 -4.27
CA ARG A 44 5.62 -5.10 -5.30
C ARG A 44 6.60 -3.95 -5.10
N TRP A 45 6.09 -2.75 -4.83
CA TRP A 45 6.93 -1.57 -4.63
C TRP A 45 7.78 -1.67 -3.34
N VAL A 46 7.21 -2.16 -2.24
CA VAL A 46 7.96 -2.39 -1.00
C VAL A 46 9.06 -3.45 -1.18
N ASP A 47 8.79 -4.52 -1.93
CA ASP A 47 9.82 -5.54 -2.25
C ASP A 47 10.95 -4.94 -3.10
N TRP A 48 10.63 -4.09 -4.08
CA TRP A 48 11.63 -3.34 -4.83
C TRP A 48 12.42 -2.39 -3.92
N LEU A 49 11.75 -1.61 -3.07
CA LEU A 49 12.37 -0.60 -2.21
C LEU A 49 13.37 -1.24 -1.25
N ARG A 50 12.97 -2.32 -0.55
CA ARG A 50 13.85 -2.98 0.41
C ARG A 50 15.09 -3.59 -0.25
N ARG A 51 14.94 -4.14 -1.47
CA ARG A 51 16.04 -4.77 -2.21
C ARG A 51 16.99 -3.72 -2.79
N THR A 52 16.44 -2.64 -3.33
CA THR A 52 17.19 -1.54 -3.94
C THR A 52 18.02 -0.78 -2.91
N TYR A 53 17.45 -0.49 -1.73
CA TYR A 53 18.12 0.29 -0.69
C TYR A 53 18.73 -0.55 0.44
N GLY A 54 18.73 -1.88 0.32
CA GLY A 54 19.28 -2.79 1.33
C GLY A 54 18.63 -2.63 2.71
N LEU A 55 17.30 -2.43 2.76
CA LEU A 55 16.59 -2.19 4.01
C LEU A 55 16.55 -3.45 4.86
N THR A 56 16.90 -3.31 6.13
CA THR A 56 16.83 -4.41 7.10
C THR A 56 15.41 -4.54 7.66
N VAL A 57 15.15 -5.67 8.33
CA VAL A 57 13.88 -5.92 9.05
C VAL A 57 13.57 -4.89 10.14
N ALA A 58 14.59 -4.13 10.59
CA ALA A 58 14.41 -3.04 11.55
C ALA A 58 13.79 -1.78 10.92
N VAL A 59 13.73 -1.69 9.59
CA VAL A 59 13.11 -0.57 8.86
C VAL A 59 11.80 -1.02 8.22
N VAL A 60 11.84 -2.13 7.49
CA VAL A 60 10.64 -2.72 6.88
C VAL A 60 10.61 -4.19 7.25
N PRO A 61 9.79 -4.59 8.23
CA PRO A 61 9.70 -5.98 8.64
C PRO A 61 8.87 -6.78 7.62
N PRO A 62 8.98 -8.13 7.58
CA PRO A 62 8.22 -8.95 6.64
C PRO A 62 6.69 -8.77 6.73
N PHE A 63 6.20 -8.39 7.92
CA PHE A 63 4.79 -8.27 8.31
C PHE A 63 4.24 -6.84 8.33
N TRP A 64 4.90 -5.91 7.63
CA TRP A 64 4.49 -4.50 7.58
C TRP A 64 3.01 -4.30 7.21
N HIS A 65 2.39 -5.22 6.44
CA HIS A 65 1.00 -5.12 5.99
C HIS A 65 -0.04 -5.33 7.11
N HIS A 66 0.36 -5.84 8.27
CA HIS A 66 -0.50 -5.94 9.46
C HIS A 66 -0.52 -4.67 10.30
N HIS A 67 0.38 -3.72 10.03
CA HIS A 67 0.57 -2.52 10.83
C HIS A 67 0.04 -1.30 10.08
N PRO A 68 -1.16 -0.79 10.41
CA PRO A 68 -1.77 0.30 9.67
C PRO A 68 -0.87 1.52 9.53
N GLU A 69 -0.12 1.88 10.58
CA GLU A 69 0.84 2.98 10.56
C GLU A 69 1.94 2.81 9.51
N MET A 70 2.38 1.57 9.26
CA MET A 70 3.35 1.27 8.20
C MET A 70 2.68 1.31 6.84
N VAL A 71 1.46 0.76 6.72
CA VAL A 71 0.68 0.79 5.49
C VAL A 71 0.48 2.23 5.03
N TRP A 72 0.05 3.13 5.92
CA TRP A 72 -0.14 4.55 5.62
C TRP A 72 1.16 5.25 5.21
N GLU A 73 2.24 5.07 5.99
CA GLU A 73 3.54 5.70 5.70
C GLU A 73 4.14 5.19 4.37
N LEU A 74 4.09 3.87 4.12
CA LEU A 74 4.61 3.25 2.89
C LEU A 74 3.77 3.64 1.67
N SER A 75 2.45 3.75 1.81
CA SER A 75 1.57 4.21 0.73
C SER A 75 1.91 5.65 0.34
N ALA A 76 2.06 6.55 1.33
CA ALA A 76 2.45 7.93 1.07
C ALA A 76 3.82 8.03 0.40
N LEU A 77 4.79 7.23 0.85
CA LEU A 77 6.13 7.19 0.26
C LEU A 77 6.12 6.65 -1.18
N HIS A 78 5.26 5.67 -1.48
CA HIS A 78 5.06 5.13 -2.82
C HIS A 78 4.48 6.19 -3.76
N LEU A 79 3.43 6.89 -3.34
CA LEU A 79 2.85 7.98 -4.13
C LEU A 79 3.82 9.13 -4.34
N HIS A 80 4.62 9.47 -3.32
CA HIS A 80 5.66 10.47 -3.47
C HIS A 80 6.72 10.03 -4.47
N TRP A 81 7.08 8.74 -4.50
CA TRP A 81 8.01 8.19 -5.49
C TRP A 81 7.44 8.32 -6.91
N LEU A 82 6.19 7.90 -7.12
CA LEU A 82 5.51 8.01 -8.43
C LEU A 82 5.49 9.47 -8.90
N ALA A 83 5.08 10.38 -8.02
CA ALA A 83 5.06 11.81 -8.33
C ALA A 83 6.46 12.34 -8.67
N ALA A 84 7.50 11.96 -7.90
CA ALA A 84 8.86 12.48 -8.10
C ALA A 84 9.53 12.01 -9.41
N TYR A 85 9.06 10.91 -10.00
CA TYR A 85 9.55 10.35 -11.26
C TYR A 85 8.58 10.53 -12.43
N ASP A 86 7.53 11.35 -12.26
CA ASP A 86 6.62 11.73 -13.34
C ASP A 86 7.37 12.51 -14.45
N PRO A 87 7.10 12.27 -15.75
CA PRO A 87 7.79 12.93 -16.86
C PRO A 87 7.70 14.46 -16.84
N GLU A 88 6.64 15.03 -16.27
CA GLU A 88 6.41 16.47 -16.20
C GLU A 88 7.03 17.11 -14.95
N GLN A 89 7.66 16.33 -14.06
CA GLN A 89 8.32 16.86 -12.88
C GLN A 89 9.71 17.45 -13.15
N ASN A 90 10.13 18.31 -12.23
CA ASN A 90 11.48 18.87 -12.25
C ASN A 90 12.53 17.76 -12.06
N ALA A 91 13.65 17.86 -12.79
CA ALA A 91 14.76 16.90 -12.69
C ALA A 91 15.36 16.77 -11.27
N SER A 92 15.12 17.74 -10.39
CA SER A 92 15.53 17.71 -8.98
C SER A 92 14.54 16.99 -8.05
N ALA A 93 13.33 16.67 -8.50
CA ALA A 93 12.30 16.02 -7.69
C ALA A 93 12.75 14.67 -7.10
N PRO A 94 13.47 13.79 -7.84
CA PRO A 94 14.02 12.57 -7.26
C PRO A 94 14.97 12.81 -6.07
N LEU A 95 15.74 13.90 -6.09
CA LEU A 95 16.61 14.25 -4.96
C LEU A 95 15.78 14.69 -3.75
N GLY A 96 14.68 15.42 -3.98
CA GLY A 96 13.70 15.76 -2.94
C GLY A 96 13.10 14.51 -2.29
N TRP A 97 12.70 13.54 -3.09
CA TRP A 97 12.19 12.26 -2.59
C TRP A 97 13.19 11.53 -1.69
N HIS A 98 14.48 11.50 -2.05
CA HIS A 98 15.49 10.84 -1.21
C HIS A 98 15.69 11.53 0.15
N ARG A 99 15.57 12.86 0.21
CA ARG A 99 15.60 13.61 1.46
C ARG A 99 14.43 13.21 2.36
N ASP A 100 13.23 13.13 1.79
CA ASP A 100 12.01 12.85 2.54
C ASP A 100 11.93 11.37 2.92
N PHE A 101 12.47 10.47 2.07
CA PHE A 101 12.70 9.06 2.37
C PHE A 101 13.62 8.86 3.58
N ALA A 102 14.68 9.67 3.73
CA ALA A 102 15.56 9.59 4.89
C ALA A 102 14.79 9.84 6.20
N ALA A 103 13.89 10.82 6.22
CA ALA A 103 13.02 11.10 7.37
C ALA A 103 11.99 9.97 7.60
N ALA A 104 11.39 9.43 6.53
CA ALA A 104 10.45 8.31 6.61
C ALA A 104 11.10 7.07 7.23
N ARG A 105 12.37 6.78 6.91
CA ARG A 105 13.10 5.64 7.49
C ARG A 105 13.24 5.72 9.01
N GLU A 106 13.36 6.91 9.59
CA GLU A 106 13.37 7.07 11.04
C GLU A 106 12.00 6.78 11.65
N ARG A 107 10.92 7.26 11.03
CA ARG A 107 9.54 6.95 11.46
C ARG A 107 9.25 5.45 11.38
N LEU A 108 9.64 4.80 10.28
CA LEU A 108 9.48 3.36 10.10
C LEU A 108 10.22 2.56 11.19
N ARG A 109 11.47 2.94 11.53
CA ARG A 109 12.20 2.32 12.66
C ARG A 109 11.47 2.46 13.99
N TYR A 110 10.90 3.62 14.24
CA TYR A 110 10.09 3.86 15.43
C TYR A 110 8.87 2.94 15.45
N TRP A 111 8.14 2.83 14.34
CA TRP A 111 6.99 1.93 14.21
C TRP A 111 7.37 0.47 14.42
N VAL A 112 8.44 -0.02 13.79
CA VAL A 112 8.93 -1.40 14.01
C VAL A 112 9.19 -1.67 15.50
N THR A 113 9.77 -0.70 16.21
CA THR A 113 10.05 -0.83 17.64
C THR A 113 8.77 -0.88 18.48
N ALA A 114 7.76 -0.07 18.13
CA ALA A 114 6.46 -0.04 18.79
C ALA A 114 5.68 -1.34 18.54
N CYS A 115 5.57 -1.75 17.28
CA CYS A 115 4.94 -2.99 16.84
C CYS A 115 5.63 -4.19 17.46
N GLY A 116 6.96 -4.18 17.61
CA GLY A 116 7.72 -5.31 18.17
C GLY A 116 7.85 -6.50 17.21
N THR A 117 7.54 -6.29 15.93
CA THR A 117 7.79 -7.24 14.85
C THR A 117 9.25 -7.67 14.79
N ARG A 118 9.47 -8.96 14.56
CA ARG A 118 10.77 -9.61 14.38
C ARG A 118 10.72 -10.48 13.12
N GLY A 119 11.85 -11.04 12.73
CA GLY A 119 11.99 -11.74 11.44
C GLY A 119 10.97 -12.86 11.20
N ASP A 120 10.60 -13.62 12.23
CA ASP A 120 9.70 -14.78 12.18
C ASP A 120 8.45 -14.63 13.08
N ARG A 121 8.32 -13.48 13.75
CA ARG A 121 7.28 -13.22 14.75
C ARG A 121 6.76 -11.82 14.62
N ASP A 122 5.46 -11.67 14.78
CA ASP A 122 4.83 -10.37 14.80
C ASP A 122 3.83 -10.25 15.93
N ARG A 123 3.56 -9.01 16.33
CA ARG A 123 2.51 -8.68 17.29
C ARG A 123 1.86 -7.35 16.86
N PRO A 124 0.53 -7.24 16.88
CA PRO A 124 -0.16 -5.99 16.60
C PRO A 124 0.29 -4.81 17.47
N THR A 125 0.17 -3.60 16.93
CA THR A 125 0.46 -2.36 17.65
C THR A 125 -0.43 -2.21 18.87
N ARG A 126 0.21 -1.98 20.03
CA ARG A 126 -0.48 -1.79 21.30
C ARG A 126 -1.25 -0.48 21.30
N GLN A 127 -2.57 -0.58 21.48
CA GLN A 127 -3.43 0.56 21.74
C GLN A 127 -3.62 0.70 23.25
N ALA A 128 -3.33 1.88 23.79
CA ALA A 128 -3.60 2.18 25.19
C ALA A 128 -5.09 2.50 25.35
N ALA A 129 -5.74 1.88 26.33
CA ALA A 129 -7.11 2.23 26.71
C ALA A 129 -7.11 3.63 27.37
N TRP A 130 -8.00 4.49 26.89
CA TRP A 130 -8.23 5.80 27.49
C TRP A 130 -9.13 5.68 28.73
N PRO A 131 -9.15 6.68 29.63
CA PRO A 131 -10.04 6.66 30.78
C PRO A 131 -11.50 6.49 30.37
N GLY A 132 -12.14 5.39 30.81
CA GLY A 132 -13.53 5.05 30.49
C GLY A 132 -13.69 4.04 29.36
N GLU A 133 -12.61 3.67 28.67
CA GLU A 133 -12.62 2.58 27.68
C GLU A 133 -12.38 1.22 28.35
N GLU A 134 -12.90 0.16 27.72
CA GLU A 134 -12.55 -1.18 28.12
C GLU A 134 -11.05 -1.43 27.89
N PRO A 135 -10.36 -2.16 28.79
CA PRO A 135 -8.97 -2.50 28.60
C PRO A 135 -8.76 -3.24 27.28
N ALA A 136 -7.72 -2.86 26.54
CA ALA A 136 -7.37 -3.54 25.30
C ALA A 136 -7.12 -5.05 25.58
N PRO A 137 -7.53 -5.94 24.65
CA PRO A 137 -7.32 -7.37 24.79
C PRO A 137 -5.82 -7.71 24.88
N THR A 138 -5.51 -8.86 25.47
CA THR A 138 -4.13 -9.32 25.56
C THR A 138 -3.61 -9.65 24.15
N ILE A 139 -2.55 -8.96 23.74
CA ILE A 139 -1.91 -9.18 22.44
C ILE A 139 -1.04 -10.43 22.51
N GLN A 140 -1.25 -11.36 21.56
CA GLN A 140 -0.44 -12.56 21.40
C GLN A 140 0.52 -12.40 20.22
N ASP A 141 1.74 -12.87 20.41
CA ASP A 141 2.69 -13.02 19.31
C ASP A 141 2.22 -14.17 18.41
N PHE A 142 2.35 -13.99 17.10
CA PHE A 142 2.12 -15.06 16.14
C PHE A 142 3.37 -15.29 15.28
N THR A 143 3.54 -16.52 14.80
CA THR A 143 4.65 -16.92 13.94
C THR A 143 4.16 -17.27 12.55
N PHE A 144 5.00 -17.08 11.55
CA PHE A 144 4.74 -17.45 10.16
C PHE A 144 5.97 -18.12 9.57
N THR A 145 5.76 -18.97 8.56
CA THR A 145 6.86 -19.71 7.90
C THR A 145 7.13 -19.18 6.49
N ASP A 146 6.08 -18.81 5.76
CA ASP A 146 6.16 -18.26 4.42
C ASP A 146 5.40 -16.93 4.36
N ARG A 147 6.16 -15.86 4.12
CA ARG A 147 5.62 -14.50 4.07
C ARG A 147 4.76 -14.26 2.84
N ASP A 148 5.08 -14.88 1.70
CA ASP A 148 4.36 -14.63 0.46
C ASP A 148 2.99 -15.33 0.49
N THR A 149 2.96 -16.58 0.99
CA THR A 149 1.70 -17.29 1.26
C THR A 149 0.83 -16.50 2.24
N GLU A 150 1.41 -16.02 3.35
CA GLU A 150 0.64 -15.29 4.34
C GLU A 150 0.11 -13.94 3.80
N PHE A 151 0.91 -13.22 3.02
CA PHE A 151 0.45 -11.98 2.39
C PHE A 151 -0.75 -12.22 1.46
N VAL A 152 -0.73 -13.30 0.67
CA VAL A 152 -1.84 -13.66 -0.21
C VAL A 152 -3.10 -13.99 0.60
N GLU A 153 -2.98 -14.78 1.66
CA GLU A 153 -4.10 -15.11 2.54
C GLU A 153 -4.69 -13.86 3.21
N PHE A 154 -3.82 -12.94 3.65
CA PHE A 154 -4.23 -11.65 4.20
C PHE A 154 -5.03 -10.83 3.19
N VAL A 155 -4.54 -10.67 1.96
CA VAL A 155 -5.24 -9.88 0.92
C VAL A 155 -6.60 -10.50 0.60
N ILE A 156 -6.67 -11.82 0.42
CA ILE A 156 -7.94 -12.53 0.19
C ILE A 156 -8.93 -12.25 1.33
N ALA A 157 -8.48 -12.31 2.58
CA ALA A 157 -9.32 -12.03 3.74
C ALA A 157 -9.81 -10.58 3.77
N GLN A 158 -8.95 -9.60 3.47
CA GLN A 158 -9.33 -8.19 3.43
C GLN A 158 -10.32 -7.88 2.30
N VAL A 159 -10.09 -8.44 1.11
CA VAL A 159 -10.98 -8.29 -0.06
C VAL A 159 -12.34 -8.89 0.24
N ARG A 160 -12.39 -10.12 0.77
CA ARG A 160 -13.64 -10.78 1.15
C ARG A 160 -14.43 -9.94 2.17
N LYS A 161 -13.76 -9.44 3.20
CA LYS A 161 -14.39 -8.57 4.21
C LYS A 161 -15.00 -7.32 3.57
N ARG A 162 -14.32 -6.76 2.56
CA ARG A 162 -14.82 -5.58 1.83
C ARG A 162 -16.04 -5.93 0.95
N GLN A 163 -15.99 -7.06 0.24
CA GLN A 163 -17.11 -7.56 -0.57
C GLN A 163 -18.36 -7.79 0.29
N GLU A 164 -18.21 -8.44 1.44
CA GLU A 164 -19.31 -8.68 2.37
C GLU A 164 -19.95 -7.37 2.86
N ALA A 165 -19.14 -6.35 3.14
CA ALA A 165 -19.63 -5.02 3.53
C ALA A 165 -20.31 -4.26 2.37
N GLU A 166 -19.81 -4.40 1.15
CA GLU A 166 -20.42 -3.83 -0.06
C GLU A 166 -21.77 -4.49 -0.35
N ASP A 167 -21.82 -5.83 -0.31
CA ASP A 167 -23.04 -6.61 -0.53
C ASP A 167 -24.11 -6.25 0.52
N GLU A 168 -23.73 -6.12 1.79
CA GLU A 168 -24.63 -5.67 2.86
C GLU A 168 -25.14 -4.25 2.60
N PHE A 169 -24.29 -3.33 2.15
CA PHE A 169 -24.69 -1.97 1.80
C PHE A 169 -25.71 -1.96 0.65
N TYR A 170 -25.47 -2.71 -0.42
CA TYR A 170 -26.41 -2.79 -1.55
C TYR A 170 -27.73 -3.48 -1.18
N ALA A 171 -27.70 -4.50 -0.33
CA ALA A 171 -28.91 -5.16 0.16
C ALA A 171 -29.79 -4.18 0.96
N ASN A 172 -29.20 -3.42 1.89
CA ASN A 172 -29.93 -2.40 2.66
C ASN A 172 -30.51 -1.30 1.76
N LEU A 173 -29.79 -0.86 0.73
CA LEU A 173 -30.28 0.15 -0.22
C LEU A 173 -31.49 -0.37 -1.02
N ALA A 174 -31.47 -1.63 -1.43
CA ALA A 174 -32.56 -2.26 -2.16
C ALA A 174 -33.83 -2.43 -1.29
N ASP A 175 -33.66 -2.67 0.01
CA ASP A 175 -34.78 -2.77 0.97
C ASP A 175 -35.42 -1.39 1.24
N ASP A 176 -34.64 -0.30 1.26
CA ASP A 176 -35.13 1.08 1.43
C ASP A 176 -35.86 1.62 0.18
N GLU A 177 -35.55 1.09 -1.02
CA GLU A 177 -36.22 1.44 -2.29
C GLU A 177 -37.49 0.60 -2.56
N ALA A 178 -37.79 -0.39 -1.72
CA ALA A 178 -39.00 -1.21 -1.85
C ALA A 178 -40.23 -0.52 -1.20
N PRO A 179 -41.34 -0.32 -1.94
CA PRO A 179 -42.53 0.41 -1.46
C PRO A 179 -43.40 -0.34 -0.45
#